data_AF-A0A947QHT2-F1
#
_entry.id   AF-A0A947QHT2-F1
#
_cell.length_a   1.000
_cell.length_b   1.000
_cell.length_c   1.000
_cell.angle_alpha   90.00
_cell.angle_beta   90.00
_cell.angle_gamma   90.00
#
_symmetry.space_group_name_H-M   'P 1'
#
loop_
_entity.id
_entity.type
_entity.pdbx_description
1 polymer ?
#
loop_
_entity_poly.entity_id
_entity_poly.type
_entity_poly.pdbx_seq_one_letter_code
_entity_poly.pdbx_strand_id
1 'polypeptide(L)'
;MTGSYIGKPAGGKLLRLSLEWEGGAVVRAAIRGDFFAHPEEGFDEAEAALAGTPVARIAETFARELSARGVELLGLSPADIGAAASSIVASRAAEDGGEGGS
;
A
#
# COMPACT_ATOMS: atom_id res chain seq x y z
N MET A 1 -9.58 -4.86 -9.46
CA MET A 1 -8.25 -4.62 -10.07
C MET A 1 -7.17 -5.06 -9.10
N THR A 2 -6.08 -5.63 -9.59
CA THR A 2 -4.94 -6.04 -8.77
C THR A 2 -3.64 -5.53 -9.40
N GLY A 3 -2.65 -5.26 -8.57
CA GLY A 3 -1.34 -4.81 -9.01
C GLY A 3 -0.30 -4.92 -7.90
N SER A 4 0.96 -4.92 -8.30
CA SER A 4 2.07 -5.06 -7.38
C SER A 4 3.18 -4.07 -7.70
N TYR A 5 3.76 -3.49 -6.65
CA TYR A 5 4.91 -2.62 -6.71
C TYR A 5 6.08 -3.29 -6.01
N ILE A 6 7.27 -3.25 -6.63
CA ILE A 6 8.53 -3.68 -6.02
C ILE A 6 9.53 -2.55 -6.25
N GLY A 7 10.03 -1.97 -5.17
CA GLY A 7 10.95 -0.84 -5.27
C GLY A 7 11.59 -0.47 -3.94
N LYS A 8 12.46 0.53 -3.97
CA LYS A 8 13.11 1.11 -2.79
C LYS A 8 12.69 2.57 -2.68
N PRO A 9 11.54 2.85 -2.05
CA PRO A 9 11.09 4.22 -1.90
C PRO A 9 12.10 5.00 -1.03
N ALA A 10 12.42 6.23 -1.48
CA ALA A 10 13.37 7.15 -0.84
C ALA A 10 14.79 6.59 -0.53
N GLY A 11 15.24 5.54 -1.22
CA GLY A 11 16.55 4.91 -0.96
C GLY A 11 16.59 4.09 0.34
N GLY A 12 15.43 3.83 0.93
CA GLY A 12 15.28 2.96 2.09
C GLY A 12 15.39 1.47 1.73
N LYS A 13 14.64 0.65 2.44
CA LYS A 13 14.68 -0.79 2.28
C LYS A 13 13.75 -1.27 1.15
N LEU A 14 13.87 -2.54 0.76
CA LEU A 14 13.06 -3.13 -0.29
C LEU A 14 11.60 -3.19 0.17
N LEU A 15 10.70 -2.50 -0.54
CA LEU A 15 9.25 -2.57 -0.38
C LEU A 15 8.65 -3.38 -1.53
N ARG A 16 7.82 -4.35 -1.16
CA ARG A 16 6.90 -5.05 -2.04
C ARG A 16 5.47 -4.83 -1.56
N LEU A 17 4.73 -4.00 -2.28
CA LEU A 17 3.30 -3.76 -2.03
C LEU A 17 2.49 -4.55 -3.05
N SER A 18 1.60 -5.42 -2.59
CA SER A 18 0.55 -6.00 -3.43
C SER A 18 -0.77 -5.39 -3.04
N LEU A 19 -1.48 -4.83 -4.01
CA LEU A 19 -2.72 -4.11 -3.79
C LEU A 19 -3.81 -4.67 -4.69
N GLU A 20 -4.95 -4.95 -4.09
CA GLU A 20 -6.19 -5.28 -4.77
C GLU A 20 -7.23 -4.24 -4.40
N TRP A 21 -7.89 -3.67 -5.39
CA TRP A 21 -8.88 -2.62 -5.21
C TRP A 21 -10.02 -2.73 -6.22
N GLU A 22 -11.21 -2.31 -5.82
CA GLU A 22 -12.41 -2.30 -6.63
C GLU A 22 -13.17 -0.99 -6.41
N GLY A 23 -13.61 -0.33 -7.47
CA GLY A 23 -14.28 0.97 -7.37
C GLY A 23 -13.47 2.06 -6.65
N GLY A 24 -12.14 1.93 -6.62
CA GLY A 24 -11.24 2.84 -5.89
C GLY A 24 -11.07 2.55 -4.40
N ALA A 25 -11.73 1.51 -3.87
CA ALA A 25 -11.56 1.03 -2.50
C ALA A 25 -10.64 -0.20 -2.45
N VAL A 26 -9.73 -0.24 -1.49
CA VAL A 26 -8.84 -1.37 -1.23
C VAL A 26 -9.68 -2.57 -0.80
N VAL A 27 -9.55 -3.68 -1.50
CA VAL A 27 -10.12 -4.98 -1.12
C VAL A 27 -9.10 -5.74 -0.28
N ARG A 28 -7.83 -5.69 -0.69
CA ARG A 28 -6.73 -6.37 -0.01
C ARG A 28 -5.44 -5.60 -0.20
N ALA A 29 -4.68 -5.44 0.88
CA ALA A 29 -3.32 -4.93 0.85
C ALA A 29 -2.39 -5.95 1.48
N ALA A 30 -1.24 -6.20 0.86
CA ALA A 30 -0.18 -7.00 1.44
C ALA A 30 1.13 -6.22 1.31
N ILE A 31 1.65 -5.80 2.46
CA ILE A 31 2.86 -5.01 2.61
C ILE A 31 3.95 -5.99 3.05
N ARG A 32 4.93 -6.20 2.17
CA ARG A 32 6.07 -7.09 2.42
C ARG A 32 7.35 -6.36 2.08
N GLY A 33 8.45 -6.75 2.69
CA GLY A 33 9.71 -6.06 2.48
C GLY A 33 10.71 -6.36 3.57
N ASP A 34 11.82 -5.66 3.49
CA ASP A 34 12.84 -5.67 4.53
C ASP A 34 12.51 -4.49 5.47
N PHE A 35 11.50 -4.60 6.32
CA PHE A 35 11.19 -3.58 7.33
C PHE A 35 10.91 -4.26 8.65
N PHE A 36 11.00 -3.52 9.74
CA PHE A 36 10.63 -4.02 11.06
C PHE A 36 9.39 -3.27 11.54
N ALA A 37 8.43 -4.00 12.09
CA ALA A 37 7.25 -3.45 12.74
C ALA A 37 7.15 -4.06 14.15
N HIS A 38 6.93 -3.22 15.16
CA HIS A 38 6.76 -3.69 16.53
C HIS A 38 5.67 -2.89 17.26
N PRO A 39 4.67 -3.55 17.86
CA PRO A 39 4.41 -5.00 17.84
C PRO A 39 3.93 -5.51 16.47
N GLU A 40 4.26 -6.76 16.13
CA GLU A 40 3.85 -7.37 14.85
C GLU A 40 2.33 -7.53 14.74
N GLU A 41 1.66 -7.83 15.86
CA GLU A 41 0.22 -8.06 15.91
C GLU A 41 -0.54 -6.78 15.54
N GLY A 42 -0.07 -5.63 16.04
CA GLY A 42 -0.63 -4.34 15.65
C GLY A 42 -0.40 -3.99 14.18
N PHE A 43 0.69 -4.47 13.57
CA PHE A 43 0.92 -4.30 12.14
C PHE A 43 -0.05 -5.13 11.30
N ASP A 44 -0.26 -6.40 11.65
CA ASP A 44 -1.17 -7.29 10.92
C ASP A 44 -2.61 -6.75 10.96
N GLU A 45 -3.04 -6.26 12.13
CA GLU A 45 -4.34 -5.60 12.24
C GLU A 45 -4.42 -4.26 11.49
N ALA A 46 -3.34 -3.46 11.47
CA ALA A 46 -3.29 -2.23 10.69
C ALA A 46 -3.35 -2.52 9.18
N GLU A 47 -2.69 -3.59 8.71
CA GLU A 47 -2.75 -4.07 7.33
C GLU A 47 -4.18 -4.51 6.96
N ALA A 48 -4.83 -5.29 7.83
CA ALA A 48 -6.21 -5.73 7.64
C ALA A 48 -7.20 -4.55 7.61
N ALA A 49 -6.99 -3.53 8.45
CA ALA A 49 -7.83 -2.33 8.49
C ALA A 49 -7.75 -1.47 7.22
N LEU A 50 -6.77 -1.70 6.34
CA LEU A 50 -6.73 -1.04 5.03
C LEU A 50 -7.84 -1.52 4.10
N ALA A 51 -8.39 -2.73 4.30
CA ALA A 51 -9.52 -3.21 3.52
C ALA A 51 -10.74 -2.30 3.74
N GLY A 52 -11.40 -1.89 2.66
CA GLY A 52 -12.49 -0.92 2.64
C GLY A 52 -12.06 0.54 2.55
N THR A 53 -10.76 0.83 2.68
CA THR A 53 -10.25 2.21 2.61
C THR A 53 -10.04 2.66 1.16
N PRO A 54 -10.31 3.93 0.81
CA PRO A 54 -9.96 4.45 -0.52
C PRO A 54 -8.45 4.32 -0.79
N VAL A 55 -8.06 3.82 -1.97
CA VAL A 55 -6.64 3.67 -2.33
C VAL A 55 -5.89 5.00 -2.24
N ALA A 56 -6.56 6.11 -2.57
CA ALA A 56 -6.01 7.47 -2.45
C ALA A 56 -5.67 7.89 -1.02
N ARG A 57 -6.28 7.26 -0.01
CA ARG A 57 -6.13 7.55 1.43
C ARG A 57 -5.41 6.43 2.19
N ILE A 58 -4.80 5.47 1.48
CA ILE A 58 -4.16 4.31 2.09
C ILE A 58 -3.02 4.71 3.04
N ALA A 59 -2.20 5.71 2.67
CA ALA A 59 -1.09 6.18 3.48
C ALA A 59 -1.56 6.81 4.80
N GLU A 60 -2.57 7.68 4.73
CA GLU A 60 -3.15 8.36 5.90
C GLU A 60 -3.82 7.36 6.83
N THR A 61 -4.57 6.40 6.27
CA THR A 61 -5.25 5.38 7.05
C THR A 61 -4.25 4.45 7.71
N PHE A 62 -3.23 4.00 6.97
CA PHE A 62 -2.17 3.17 7.53
C PHE A 62 -1.42 3.88 8.65
N ALA A 63 -1.04 5.15 8.46
CA ALA A 63 -0.40 5.96 9.49
C ALA A 63 -1.27 6.06 10.76
N ARG A 64 -2.58 6.29 10.57
CA ARG A 64 -3.54 6.37 11.67
C ARG A 64 -3.68 5.04 12.41
N GLU A 65 -3.77 3.92 11.70
CA GLU A 65 -3.91 2.59 12.31
C GLU A 65 -2.64 2.20 13.08
N LEU A 66 -1.45 2.44 12.51
CA LEU A 66 -0.19 2.23 13.21
C LEU A 66 -0.12 3.06 14.48
N SER A 67 -0.45 4.35 14.40
CA SER A 67 -0.42 5.25 15.56
C SER A 67 -1.46 4.88 16.63
N ALA A 68 -2.67 4.50 16.22
CA ALA A 68 -3.73 4.07 17.14
C ALA A 68 -3.36 2.79 17.90
N ARG A 69 -2.56 1.92 17.28
CA ARG A 69 -2.11 0.63 17.83
C ARG A 69 -0.73 0.72 18.50
N GLY A 70 -0.06 1.87 18.41
CA GLY A 70 1.29 2.05 18.94
C GLY A 70 2.36 1.23 18.21
N VAL A 71 2.17 0.98 16.91
CA VAL A 71 3.11 0.24 16.07
C VAL A 71 4.19 1.17 15.54
N GLU A 72 5.43 0.87 15.89
CA GLU A 72 6.59 1.55 15.33
C GLU A 72 7.09 0.80 14.08
N LEU A 73 7.24 1.56 12.99
CA LEU A 73 7.65 1.03 11.70
C LEU A 73 9.05 1.57 11.36
N LEU A 74 10.00 0.65 11.19
CA LEU A 74 11.42 0.94 11.02
C LEU A 74 11.88 0.49 9.63
N GLY A 75 12.43 1.43 8.87
CA GLY A 75 12.92 1.19 7.50
C GLY A 75 11.88 1.41 6.41
N LEU A 76 10.65 1.80 6.78
CA LEU A 76 9.58 2.16 5.85
C LEU A 76 8.63 3.17 6.50
N SER A 77 8.00 4.01 5.69
CA SER A 77 7.05 5.03 6.14
C SER A 77 5.68 4.85 5.49
N PRO A 78 4.58 5.31 6.12
CA PRO A 78 3.25 5.27 5.51
C PRO A 78 3.18 6.01 4.16
N ALA A 79 3.98 7.07 4.01
CA ALA A 79 4.11 7.79 2.74
C ALA A 79 4.66 6.93 1.61
N ASP A 80 5.57 5.99 1.91
CA ASP A 80 6.15 5.06 0.94
C ASP A 80 5.07 4.11 0.40
N ILE A 81 4.16 3.64 1.27
CA ILE A 81 3.00 2.84 0.89
C ILE A 81 2.08 3.63 -0.04
N GLY A 82 1.82 4.90 0.26
CA GLY A 82 1.01 5.78 -0.59
C GLY A 82 1.61 5.99 -1.98
N ALA A 83 2.92 6.23 -2.05
CA ALA A 83 3.63 6.39 -3.31
C ALA A 83 3.57 5.10 -4.16
N ALA A 84 3.81 3.95 -3.52
CA ALA A 84 3.71 2.64 -4.18
C ALA A 84 2.29 2.37 -4.68
N ALA A 85 1.27 2.62 -3.86
CA ALA A 85 -0.14 2.43 -4.23
C ALA A 85 -0.54 3.32 -5.42
N SER A 86 -0.15 4.60 -5.39
CA SER A 86 -0.37 5.53 -6.49
C SER A 86 0.29 5.04 -7.79
N SER A 87 1.53 4.54 -7.71
CA SER A 87 2.23 3.96 -8.86
C SER A 87 1.51 2.73 -9.43
N ILE A 88 0.97 1.86 -8.58
CA ILE A 88 0.19 0.69 -8.99
C ILE A 88 -1.08 1.12 -9.73
N VAL A 89 -1.85 2.06 -9.15
CA VAL A 89 -3.09 2.53 -9.76
C VAL A 89 -2.83 3.27 -11.07
N ALA A 90 -1.82 4.15 -11.11
CA ALA A 90 -1.44 4.87 -12.32
C ALA A 90 -1.03 3.91 -13.45
N SER A 91 -0.26 2.86 -13.11
CA SER A 91 0.11 1.82 -14.07
C SER A 91 -1.12 1.08 -14.59
N ARG A 92 -2.14 0.83 -13.76
CA ARG A 92 -3.33 0.09 -14.21
C ARG A 92 -4.32 0.96 -15.00
N ALA A 93 -4.42 2.24 -14.66
CA ALA A 93 -5.23 3.20 -15.41
C ALA A 93 -4.71 3.40 -16.85
N ALA A 94 -3.39 3.31 -17.06
CA ALA A 94 -2.79 3.38 -18.40
C ALA A 94 -3.15 2.17 -19.27
N GLU A 95 -3.27 0.98 -18.66
CA GLU A 95 -3.58 -0.27 -19.37
C GLU A 95 -5.07 -0.40 -19.72
N ASP A 96 -5.96 0.18 -18.89
CA ASP A 96 -7.43 0.14 -19.09
C ASP A 96 -7.90 1.11 -20.20
N GLY A 97 -7.10 2.12 -20.53
CA GLY A 97 -7.37 3.10 -21.60
C GLY A 97 -6.82 2.73 -22.98
N GLY A 98 -6.28 1.52 -23.15
CA GLY A 98 -5.46 1.13 -24.28
C GLY A 98 -6.01 -0.01 -25.14
N GLU A 99 -7.29 -0.02 -25.50
CA GLU A 99 -7.75 -0.84 -26.64
C GLU A 99 -8.87 -0.12 -27.42
N GLY A 100 -8.48 0.46 -28.57
CA GLY A 100 -9.36 1.22 -29.44
C GLY A 100 -8.59 1.76 -30.64
N GLY A 101 -8.09 0.86 -31.49
CA GLY A 101 -7.39 1.27 -32.71
C GLY A 101 -6.90 0.09 -33.55
N SER A 102 -7.81 -0.52 -34.30
CA SER A 102 -7.50 -1.30 -35.50
C SER A 102 -8.59 -1.05 -36.54
#